data_AF-A0A0N4UHA2-F1
#
_entry.id   AF-A0A0N4UHA2-F1
#
_cell.length_a   1.000
_cell.length_b   1.000
_cell.length_c   1.000
_cell.angle_alpha   90.00
_cell.angle_beta   90.00
_cell.angle_gamma   90.00
#
_symmetry.space_group_name_H-M   'P 1'
#
loop_
_entity.id
_entity.type
_entity.pdbx_description
1 polymer ?
#
loop_
_entity_poly.entity_id
_entity_poly.type
_entity_poly.pdbx_seq_one_letter_code
_entity_poly.pdbx_strand_id
1 'polypeptide(L)'
;MRFVMAMIICIKLVAGDTKERIASLLRDDEQFHHQWVNLIEMQERQLREQEEEFPLKNISYLLECPQSEGFRFDHSDHLRPADIEIYAELGHLSRFCHHNLMSLLNGDLDSCQHPGYTMKLPTIDKFLAIYNPKLVTVESSNDTKLKAQRLHLLKMFEERYDWRDKWKLIAIMPSMEDGETSESMQSAVEVLETIEELYRIVPHRTLIVVARSSSFGIWQDALYSHLACRSMLERWRPYTHLNSISVWDQVLFFF
;
A
#
# COMPACT_ATOMS: atom_id res chain seq x y z
N MET A 1 9.20 0.15 10.17
CA MET A 1 8.43 0.37 8.92
C MET A 1 9.15 -0.07 7.63
N ARG A 2 10.46 0.20 7.42
CA ARG A 2 11.18 -0.18 6.18
C ARG A 2 11.18 -1.69 5.87
N PHE A 3 11.23 -2.56 6.88
CA PHE A 3 11.36 -4.01 6.69
C PHE A 3 10.03 -4.75 6.45
N VAL A 4 8.92 -4.31 7.05
CA VAL A 4 7.59 -4.93 6.83
C VAL A 4 7.15 -4.76 5.36
N MET A 5 7.43 -3.59 4.76
CA MET A 5 7.19 -3.33 3.33
C MET A 5 8.07 -4.20 2.41
N ALA A 6 9.32 -4.47 2.79
CA ALA A 6 10.23 -5.32 2.02
C ALA A 6 9.73 -6.77 1.90
N MET A 7 8.93 -7.24 2.85
CA MET A 7 8.50 -8.62 2.92
C MET A 7 7.14 -8.91 2.27
N ILE A 8 6.20 -7.95 2.26
CA ILE A 8 4.95 -8.06 1.46
C ILE A 8 5.29 -8.31 -0.02
N ILE A 9 6.35 -7.67 -0.48
CA ILE A 9 6.93 -7.81 -1.81
C ILE A 9 7.40 -9.26 -2.05
N CYS A 10 8.12 -9.90 -1.11
CA CYS A 10 8.58 -11.27 -1.29
C CYS A 10 7.46 -12.30 -1.44
N ILE A 11 6.37 -12.20 -0.66
CA ILE A 11 5.32 -13.22 -0.63
C ILE A 11 4.45 -13.19 -1.90
N LYS A 12 4.27 -12.02 -2.52
CA LYS A 12 3.31 -11.85 -3.63
C LYS A 12 3.87 -11.85 -5.04
N LEU A 13 5.17 -11.59 -5.21
CA LEU A 13 5.70 -11.15 -6.49
C LEU A 13 5.70 -12.14 -7.66
N VAL A 14 5.15 -13.32 -7.50
CA VAL A 14 5.18 -14.32 -8.54
C VAL A 14 3.85 -15.06 -8.54
N ALA A 15 3.22 -15.09 -9.73
CA ALA A 15 1.96 -15.78 -10.05
C ALA A 15 1.89 -17.23 -9.52
N GLY A 16 0.69 -17.83 -9.50
CA GLY A 16 0.33 -19.08 -8.81
C GLY A 16 1.34 -20.25 -8.77
N ASP A 17 2.23 -20.36 -9.77
CA ASP A 17 3.43 -21.21 -9.80
C ASP A 17 4.31 -21.10 -8.51
N THR A 18 4.25 -19.97 -7.82
CA THR A 18 5.05 -19.70 -6.62
C THR A 18 4.65 -20.50 -5.40
N LYS A 19 3.35 -20.69 -5.16
CA LYS A 19 2.91 -21.44 -3.97
C LYS A 19 3.40 -22.88 -4.08
N GLU A 20 3.23 -23.49 -5.25
CA GLU A 20 3.72 -24.82 -5.54
C GLU A 20 5.26 -24.90 -5.47
N ARG A 21 5.95 -23.89 -6.00
CA ARG A 21 7.41 -23.81 -5.95
C ARG A 21 7.95 -23.64 -4.53
N ILE A 22 7.38 -22.75 -3.72
CA ILE A 22 7.76 -22.58 -2.31
C ILE A 22 7.48 -23.87 -1.56
N ALA A 23 6.31 -24.49 -1.76
CA ALA A 23 5.99 -25.76 -1.15
C ALA A 23 6.97 -26.89 -1.56
N SER A 24 7.45 -26.91 -2.80
CA SER A 24 8.52 -27.83 -3.23
C SER A 24 9.85 -27.51 -2.56
N LEU A 25 10.30 -26.25 -2.58
CA LEU A 25 11.56 -25.87 -1.93
C LEU A 25 11.55 -26.13 -0.42
N LEU A 26 10.43 -25.93 0.26
CA LEU A 26 10.29 -26.24 1.68
C LEU A 26 10.41 -27.74 1.98
N ARG A 27 10.06 -28.61 1.03
CA ARG A 27 10.20 -30.07 1.17
C ARG A 27 11.58 -30.57 0.75
N ASP A 28 12.09 -30.05 -0.35
CA ASP A 28 13.20 -30.65 -1.10
C ASP A 28 14.55 -29.94 -0.83
N ASP A 29 14.54 -28.70 -0.32
CA ASP A 29 15.72 -27.87 -0.07
C ASP A 29 15.80 -27.48 1.41
N GLU A 30 16.62 -28.22 2.18
CA GLU A 30 16.85 -27.98 3.61
C GLU A 30 17.40 -26.56 3.89
N GLN A 31 18.24 -26.03 3.00
CA GLN A 31 18.82 -24.70 3.16
C GLN A 31 17.74 -23.63 2.98
N PHE A 32 16.90 -23.77 1.95
CA PHE A 32 15.75 -22.89 1.75
C PHE A 32 14.77 -22.98 2.93
N HIS A 33 14.45 -24.19 3.40
CA HIS A 33 13.59 -24.38 4.57
C HIS A 33 14.10 -23.63 5.80
N HIS A 34 15.39 -23.77 6.14
CA HIS A 34 15.97 -23.03 7.26
C HIS A 34 15.91 -21.50 7.05
N GLN A 35 16.19 -21.02 5.84
CA GLN A 35 16.08 -19.59 5.52
C GLN A 35 14.65 -19.06 5.62
N TRP A 36 13.68 -19.87 5.19
CA TRP A 36 12.26 -19.56 5.27
C TRP A 36 11.79 -19.46 6.72
N VAL A 37 12.09 -20.46 7.56
CA VAL A 37 11.73 -20.44 8.98
C VAL A 37 12.31 -19.18 9.67
N ASN A 38 13.59 -18.88 9.44
CA ASN A 38 14.22 -17.67 9.97
C ASN A 38 13.51 -16.38 9.53
N LEU A 39 13.06 -16.31 8.27
CA LEU A 39 12.29 -15.18 7.75
C LEU A 39 10.95 -15.02 8.49
N ILE A 40 10.20 -16.12 8.65
CA ILE A 40 8.89 -16.09 9.31
C ILE A 40 9.03 -15.74 10.81
N GLU A 41 10.03 -16.28 11.50
CA GLU A 41 10.28 -15.94 12.90
C GLU A 41 10.70 -14.47 13.09
N MET A 42 11.44 -13.91 12.14
CA MET A 42 11.76 -12.49 12.14
C MET A 42 10.51 -11.63 11.91
N GLN A 43 9.63 -12.00 10.98
CA GLN A 43 8.36 -11.33 10.74
C GLN A 43 7.47 -11.33 11.98
N GLU A 44 7.33 -12.49 12.62
CA GLU A 44 6.55 -12.64 13.85
C GLU A 44 7.06 -11.69 14.94
N ARG A 45 8.38 -11.60 15.13
CA ARG A 45 8.98 -10.70 16.11
C ARG A 45 8.72 -9.23 15.80
N GLN A 46 8.94 -8.82 14.55
CA GLN A 46 8.72 -7.45 14.13
C GLN A 46 7.25 -7.04 14.21
N LEU A 47 6.34 -7.97 13.92
CA LEU A 47 4.91 -7.73 14.07
C LEU A 47 4.54 -7.47 15.53
N ARG A 48 5.04 -8.29 16.46
CA ARG A 48 4.86 -8.09 17.91
C ARG A 48 5.45 -6.76 18.38
N GLU A 49 6.67 -6.43 17.96
CA GLU A 49 7.32 -5.15 18.26
C GLU A 49 6.48 -3.97 17.75
N GLN A 50 5.94 -4.05 16.53
CA GLN A 50 5.10 -2.99 15.97
C GLN A 50 3.77 -2.83 16.72
N GLU A 51 3.16 -3.92 17.16
CA GLU A 51 1.96 -3.89 18.00
C GLU A 51 2.21 -3.20 19.36
N GLU A 52 3.44 -3.31 19.89
CA GLU A 52 3.88 -2.67 21.14
C GLU A 52 4.28 -1.20 20.95
N GLU A 53 5.02 -0.87 19.89
CA GLU A 53 5.59 0.46 19.66
C GLU A 53 4.57 1.52 19.21
N PHE A 54 3.56 1.12 18.45
CA PHE A 54 2.55 2.03 17.90
C PHE A 54 1.14 1.67 18.35
N PRO A 55 0.84 1.72 19.66
CA PRO A 55 -0.52 1.50 20.11
C PRO A 55 -1.39 2.64 19.57
N LEU A 56 -2.42 2.30 18.78
CA LEU A 56 -3.50 3.26 18.50
C LEU A 56 -4.27 3.63 19.79
N LYS A 57 -4.13 2.84 20.83
CA LYS A 57 -4.68 3.11 22.16
C LYS A 57 -3.91 4.26 22.78
N ASN A 58 -4.61 5.17 23.44
CA ASN A 58 -4.05 6.28 24.22
C ASN A 58 -3.43 7.44 23.43
N ILE A 59 -3.68 7.57 22.12
CA ILE A 59 -3.24 8.72 21.30
C ILE A 59 -4.19 9.93 21.35
N SER A 60 -5.16 9.93 22.27
CA SER A 60 -6.08 11.06 22.47
C SER A 60 -5.35 12.36 22.82
N TYR A 61 -4.13 12.30 23.36
CA TYR A 61 -3.30 13.48 23.61
C TYR A 61 -3.02 14.29 22.33
N LEU A 62 -3.06 13.67 21.14
CA LEU A 62 -2.91 14.37 19.87
C LEU A 62 -4.06 15.37 19.61
N LEU A 63 -5.22 15.17 20.25
CA LEU A 63 -6.35 16.09 20.18
C LEU A 63 -6.17 17.32 21.09
N GLU A 64 -5.20 17.29 22.02
CA GLU A 64 -4.91 18.39 22.95
C GLU A 64 -4.05 19.49 22.31
N CYS A 65 -3.50 19.24 21.10
CA CYS A 65 -2.75 20.24 20.36
C CYS A 65 -3.64 21.46 20.07
N PRO A 66 -3.21 22.69 20.41
CA PRO A 66 -4.01 23.90 20.18
C PRO A 66 -4.32 24.04 18.69
N GLN A 67 -5.60 24.14 18.35
CA GLN A 67 -6.02 24.39 16.97
C GLN A 67 -5.64 25.83 16.61
N SER A 68 -4.96 26.03 15.47
CA SER A 68 -4.66 27.40 15.04
C SER A 68 -5.96 28.13 14.71
N GLU A 69 -6.20 29.30 15.32
CA GLU A 69 -7.40 30.14 15.10
C GLU A 69 -7.35 30.95 13.79
N GLY A 70 -6.54 30.54 12.80
CA GLY A 70 -6.42 31.23 11.52
C GLY A 70 -7.72 31.22 10.71
N PHE A 71 -7.93 32.28 9.92
CA PHE A 71 -8.99 32.35 8.91
C PHE A 71 -8.93 31.10 8.00
N ARG A 72 -10.02 30.34 7.97
CA ARG A 72 -10.12 29.10 7.21
C ARG A 72 -10.46 29.41 5.76
N PHE A 73 -9.49 29.28 4.87
CA PHE A 73 -9.77 29.19 3.44
C PHE A 73 -10.12 27.74 3.09
N ASP A 74 -11.15 27.54 2.27
CA ASP A 74 -11.49 26.21 1.73
C ASP A 74 -10.48 25.83 0.64
N HIS A 75 -9.27 25.48 1.07
CA HIS A 75 -8.13 25.17 0.23
C HIS A 75 -7.34 24.00 0.82
N SER A 76 -6.71 23.19 -0.03
CA SER A 76 -5.94 22.00 0.37
C SER A 76 -4.79 22.33 1.32
N ASP A 77 -4.18 23.51 1.18
CA ASP A 77 -3.03 23.94 2.02
C ASP A 77 -3.40 24.17 3.48
N HIS A 78 -4.69 24.33 3.79
CA HIS A 78 -5.20 24.54 5.15
C HIS A 78 -5.94 23.31 5.67
N LEU A 79 -5.87 22.18 4.96
CA LEU A 79 -6.58 20.96 5.30
C LEU A 79 -5.99 20.31 6.55
N ARG A 80 -6.84 20.03 7.54
CA ARG A 80 -6.44 19.31 8.75
C ARG A 80 -6.91 17.85 8.67
N PRO A 81 -6.29 16.93 9.42
CA PRO A 81 -6.77 15.55 9.51
C PRO A 81 -8.27 15.43 9.89
N ALA A 82 -8.75 16.32 10.77
CA ALA A 82 -10.16 16.36 11.19
C ALA A 82 -11.14 16.79 10.08
N ASP A 83 -10.65 17.48 9.06
CA ASP A 83 -11.49 17.99 7.97
C ASP A 83 -11.71 16.93 6.88
N ILE A 84 -10.87 15.89 6.82
CA ILE A 84 -11.03 14.77 5.88
C ILE A 84 -12.20 13.90 6.34
N GLU A 85 -13.21 13.77 5.48
CA GLU A 85 -14.44 13.00 5.76
C GLU A 85 -14.51 11.68 4.99
N ILE A 86 -13.78 11.57 3.89
CA ILE A 86 -13.74 10.37 3.06
C ILE A 86 -12.30 9.97 2.81
N TYR A 87 -11.98 8.71 3.05
CA TYR A 87 -10.69 8.11 2.74
C TYR A 87 -10.85 6.99 1.71
N ALA A 88 -9.95 6.93 0.75
CA ALA A 88 -9.82 5.81 -0.18
C ALA A 88 -8.35 5.51 -0.41
N GLU A 89 -8.05 4.24 -0.67
CA GLU A 89 -6.69 3.81 -1.01
C GLU A 89 -6.67 2.88 -2.22
N LEU A 90 -5.63 3.06 -3.03
CA LEU A 90 -5.39 2.34 -4.27
C LEU A 90 -3.93 1.91 -4.34
N GLY A 91 -3.68 0.89 -5.15
CA GLY A 91 -2.34 0.43 -5.49
C GLY A 91 -1.92 -0.81 -4.72
N HIS A 92 -0.90 -1.49 -5.22
CA HIS A 92 -0.42 -2.73 -4.63
C HIS A 92 0.11 -2.55 -3.20
N LEU A 93 0.74 -1.42 -2.88
CA LEU A 93 1.30 -1.17 -1.55
C LEU A 93 0.25 -0.75 -0.51
N SER A 94 -1.00 -0.49 -0.91
CA SER A 94 -2.11 -0.28 0.02
C SER A 94 -2.76 -1.60 0.45
N ARG A 95 -2.11 -2.74 0.19
CA ARG A 95 -2.61 -4.08 0.51
C ARG A 95 -1.65 -4.83 1.41
N PHE A 96 -2.18 -5.79 2.15
CA PHE A 96 -1.40 -6.59 3.09
C PHE A 96 -1.75 -8.08 3.02
N CYS A 97 -0.85 -8.91 3.54
CA CYS A 97 -1.07 -10.34 3.77
C CYS A 97 -1.57 -10.57 5.19
N HIS A 98 -2.59 -11.40 5.39
CA HIS A 98 -2.86 -11.93 6.72
C HIS A 98 -1.65 -12.72 7.23
N HIS A 99 -1.18 -12.35 8.42
CA HIS A 99 -0.10 -13.05 9.08
C HIS A 99 -0.66 -14.22 9.91
N ASN A 100 -0.29 -15.44 9.54
CA ASN A 100 -0.55 -16.63 10.33
C ASN A 100 0.73 -17.45 10.39
N LEU A 101 1.39 -17.46 11.56
CA LEU A 101 2.65 -18.14 11.79
C LEU A 101 2.62 -19.61 11.32
N MET A 102 1.57 -20.35 11.69
CA MET A 102 1.46 -21.77 11.34
C MET A 102 1.26 -22.00 9.84
N SER A 103 0.41 -21.19 9.19
CA SER A 103 0.23 -21.28 7.73
C SER A 103 1.53 -20.95 7.01
N LEU A 104 2.21 -19.86 7.41
CA LEU A 104 3.46 -19.41 6.81
C LEU A 104 4.59 -20.44 6.97
N LEU A 105 4.75 -21.05 8.14
CA LEU A 105 5.74 -22.12 8.35
C LEU A 105 5.48 -23.34 7.44
N ASN A 106 4.22 -23.61 7.11
CA ASN A 106 3.84 -24.68 6.17
C ASN A 106 3.90 -24.25 4.70
N GLY A 107 4.29 -23.00 4.40
CA GLY A 107 4.29 -22.46 3.03
C GLY A 107 2.90 -22.12 2.48
N ASP A 108 1.87 -22.11 3.33
CA ASP A 108 0.54 -21.65 2.93
C ASP A 108 0.48 -20.13 3.01
N LEU A 109 0.54 -19.51 1.84
CA LEU A 109 0.57 -18.06 1.68
C LEU A 109 -0.84 -17.51 1.46
N ASP A 110 -1.16 -16.45 2.18
CA ASP A 110 -2.38 -15.67 1.97
C ASP A 110 -2.44 -15.05 0.55
N SER A 111 -3.63 -14.67 0.09
CA SER A 111 -3.79 -14.00 -1.20
C SER A 111 -3.20 -12.59 -1.22
N CYS A 112 -2.92 -12.01 -0.04
CA CYS A 112 -2.51 -10.63 0.23
C CYS A 112 -3.27 -9.53 -0.51
N GLN A 113 -4.53 -9.81 -0.88
CA GLN A 113 -5.40 -8.86 -1.57
C GLN A 113 -6.18 -7.98 -0.58
N HIS A 114 -5.93 -8.13 0.72
CA HIS A 114 -6.67 -7.43 1.76
C HIS A 114 -6.34 -5.94 1.76
N PRO A 115 -7.34 -5.05 1.73
CA PRO A 115 -7.12 -3.61 1.81
C PRO A 115 -6.51 -3.21 3.15
N GLY A 116 -5.52 -2.32 3.16
CA GLY A 116 -4.81 -1.87 4.35
C GLY A 116 -5.73 -1.34 5.46
N TYR A 117 -6.81 -0.65 5.13
CA TYR A 117 -7.77 -0.15 6.13
C TYR A 117 -8.43 -1.27 6.96
N THR A 118 -8.48 -2.51 6.45
CA THR A 118 -9.02 -3.67 7.19
C THR A 118 -8.02 -4.29 8.18
N MET A 119 -6.74 -3.92 8.11
CA MET A 119 -5.70 -4.43 8.99
C MET A 119 -5.93 -3.96 10.44
N LYS A 120 -5.44 -4.71 11.44
CA LYS A 120 -5.54 -4.32 12.86
C LYS A 120 -4.52 -3.24 13.27
N LEU A 121 -3.37 -3.21 12.60
CA LEU A 121 -2.27 -2.28 12.85
C LEU A 121 -2.64 -0.83 12.49
N PRO A 122 -1.88 0.16 12.99
CA PRO A 122 -2.01 1.56 12.58
C PRO A 122 -1.89 1.75 11.07
N THR A 123 -2.91 2.36 10.48
CA THR A 123 -3.03 2.70 9.06
C THR A 123 -3.55 4.14 8.92
N ILE A 124 -3.51 4.70 7.71
CA ILE A 124 -3.88 6.11 7.48
C ILE A 124 -5.34 6.36 7.88
N ASP A 125 -6.27 5.47 7.51
CA ASP A 125 -7.69 5.56 7.90
C ASP A 125 -7.86 5.62 9.42
N LYS A 126 -7.14 4.77 10.17
CA LYS A 126 -7.22 4.75 11.64
C LYS A 126 -6.60 6.00 12.24
N PHE A 127 -5.52 6.51 11.64
CA PHE A 127 -4.91 7.78 12.04
C PHE A 127 -5.89 8.95 11.83
N LEU A 128 -6.58 9.00 10.69
CA LEU A 128 -7.58 10.02 10.40
C LEU A 128 -8.81 9.90 11.31
N ALA A 129 -9.25 8.68 11.61
CA ALA A 129 -10.43 8.40 12.43
C ALA A 129 -10.30 8.90 13.88
N ILE A 130 -9.08 9.10 14.40
CA ILE A 130 -8.87 9.76 15.70
C ILE A 130 -9.33 11.21 15.68
N TYR A 131 -9.03 11.93 14.59
CA TYR A 131 -9.40 13.34 14.44
C TYR A 131 -10.81 13.52 13.90
N ASN A 132 -11.30 12.57 13.09
CA ASN A 132 -12.66 12.55 12.59
C ASN A 132 -13.30 11.16 12.77
N PRO A 133 -14.02 10.91 13.87
CA PRO A 133 -14.71 9.63 14.11
C PRO A 133 -15.82 9.31 13.10
N LYS A 134 -16.23 10.28 12.26
CA LYS A 134 -17.24 10.10 11.20
C LYS A 134 -16.60 9.78 9.83
N LEU A 135 -15.28 9.59 9.78
CA LEU A 135 -14.56 9.24 8.55
C LEU A 135 -15.22 8.04 7.86
N VAL A 136 -15.46 8.18 6.56
CA VAL A 136 -15.99 7.09 5.72
C VAL A 136 -14.86 6.57 4.85
N THR A 137 -14.48 5.31 5.05
CA THR A 137 -13.57 4.61 4.16
C THR A 137 -14.34 4.03 2.98
N VAL A 138 -13.92 4.34 1.75
CA VAL A 138 -14.47 3.75 0.53
C VAL A 138 -13.87 2.37 0.33
N GLU A 139 -14.72 1.39 0.03
CA GLU A 139 -14.27 0.03 -0.24
C GLU A 139 -13.39 -0.03 -1.49
N SER A 140 -12.27 -0.74 -1.40
CA SER A 140 -11.36 -0.96 -2.53
C SER A 140 -11.69 -2.28 -3.22
N SER A 141 -11.46 -2.35 -4.54
CA SER A 141 -11.55 -3.62 -5.28
C SER A 141 -10.46 -4.61 -4.81
N ASN A 142 -10.70 -5.91 -5.01
CA ASN A 142 -9.71 -6.98 -4.87
C ASN A 142 -8.78 -7.12 -6.10
N ASP A 143 -8.97 -6.32 -7.15
CA ASP A 143 -8.22 -6.40 -8.40
C ASP A 143 -6.74 -6.02 -8.27
N THR A 144 -5.80 -6.81 -8.78
CA THR A 144 -4.37 -6.53 -8.66
C THR A 144 -3.90 -5.28 -9.42
N LYS A 145 -4.59 -4.90 -10.51
CA LYS A 145 -4.19 -3.77 -11.36
C LYS A 145 -4.81 -2.46 -10.94
N LEU A 146 -4.02 -1.38 -10.99
CA LEU A 146 -4.46 -0.05 -10.56
C LEU A 146 -5.62 0.48 -11.42
N LYS A 147 -5.60 0.23 -12.73
CA LYS A 147 -6.71 0.57 -13.63
C LYS A 147 -8.06 0.03 -13.18
N ALA A 148 -8.12 -1.24 -12.79
CA ALA A 148 -9.36 -1.87 -12.34
C ALA A 148 -9.81 -1.30 -10.98
N GLN A 149 -8.86 -1.07 -10.06
CA GLN A 149 -9.14 -0.42 -8.78
C GLN A 149 -9.67 1.01 -8.95
N ARG A 150 -9.10 1.78 -9.88
CA ARG A 150 -9.56 3.11 -10.28
C ARG A 150 -11.02 3.07 -10.75
N LEU A 151 -11.34 2.21 -11.72
CA LEU A 151 -12.70 2.07 -12.25
C LEU A 151 -13.70 1.71 -11.16
N HIS A 152 -13.32 0.82 -10.25
CA HIS A 152 -14.14 0.49 -9.08
C HIS A 152 -14.36 1.72 -8.18
N LEU A 153 -13.31 2.45 -7.82
CA LEU A 153 -13.41 3.63 -6.97
C LEU A 153 -14.29 4.72 -7.60
N LEU A 154 -14.13 4.96 -8.90
CA LEU A 154 -14.98 5.92 -9.64
C LEU A 154 -16.44 5.53 -9.57
N LYS A 155 -16.77 4.25 -9.80
CA LYS A 155 -18.13 3.73 -9.64
C LYS A 155 -18.66 3.93 -8.21
N MET A 156 -17.85 3.67 -7.20
CA MET A 156 -18.24 3.90 -5.79
C MET A 156 -18.53 5.38 -5.50
N PHE A 157 -17.82 6.32 -6.13
CA PHE A 157 -18.14 7.74 -6.02
C PHE A 157 -19.38 8.14 -6.83
N GLU A 158 -19.61 7.57 -8.01
CA GLU A 158 -20.82 7.84 -8.79
C GLU A 158 -22.09 7.38 -8.06
N GLU A 159 -22.03 6.26 -7.34
CA GLU A 159 -23.15 5.73 -6.55
C GLU A 159 -23.39 6.51 -5.24
N ARG A 160 -22.42 7.32 -4.80
CA ARG A 160 -22.55 8.18 -3.61
C ARG A 160 -23.05 9.57 -3.99
N TYR A 161 -24.10 10.04 -3.34
CA TYR A 161 -24.67 11.37 -3.62
C TYR A 161 -24.01 12.50 -2.81
N ASP A 162 -23.36 12.19 -1.69
CA ASP A 162 -23.00 13.14 -0.64
C ASP A 162 -21.51 13.51 -0.60
N TRP A 163 -20.72 13.14 -1.61
CA TRP A 163 -19.27 13.31 -1.58
C TRP A 163 -18.80 14.70 -2.05
N ARG A 164 -19.60 15.44 -2.83
CA ARG A 164 -19.15 16.65 -3.54
C ARG A 164 -18.62 17.74 -2.62
N ASP A 165 -19.30 17.96 -1.50
CA ASP A 165 -18.94 19.00 -0.51
C ASP A 165 -18.02 18.48 0.61
N LYS A 166 -17.52 17.24 0.50
CA LYS A 166 -16.70 16.61 1.54
C LYS A 166 -15.24 16.57 1.14
N TRP A 167 -14.33 16.84 2.09
CA TRP A 167 -12.91 16.66 1.83
C TRP A 167 -12.55 15.17 1.78
N LYS A 168 -11.92 14.77 0.67
CA LYS A 168 -11.50 13.41 0.37
C LYS A 168 -9.98 13.34 0.38
N LEU A 169 -9.43 12.31 1.01
CA LEU A 169 -8.06 11.87 0.80
C LEU A 169 -8.07 10.57 0.00
N ILE A 170 -7.43 10.59 -1.17
CA ILE A 170 -7.22 9.40 -1.99
C ILE A 170 -5.73 9.09 -1.98
N ALA A 171 -5.33 8.03 -1.30
CA ALA A 171 -3.95 7.58 -1.21
C ALA A 171 -3.65 6.54 -2.30
N ILE A 172 -2.76 6.87 -3.23
CA ILE A 172 -2.28 5.96 -4.27
C ILE A 172 -0.91 5.47 -3.84
N MET A 173 -0.78 4.17 -3.55
CA MET A 173 0.45 3.54 -3.09
C MET A 173 0.90 2.49 -4.12
N PRO A 174 1.48 2.92 -5.25
CA PRO A 174 1.75 2.03 -6.37
C PRO A 174 3.06 1.24 -6.19
N SER A 175 3.10 0.05 -6.78
CA SER A 175 4.29 -0.76 -7.02
C SER A 175 4.43 -1.09 -8.52
N MET A 176 5.48 -1.80 -8.91
CA MET A 176 5.65 -2.28 -10.29
C MET A 176 4.53 -3.23 -10.76
N GLU A 177 3.78 -3.83 -9.84
CA GLU A 177 2.68 -4.75 -10.16
C GLU A 177 1.39 -4.07 -10.63
N ASP A 178 1.25 -2.78 -10.32
CA ASP A 178 0.07 -1.99 -10.65
C ASP A 178 -0.07 -1.74 -12.15
N GLY A 179 1.05 -1.67 -12.88
CA GLY A 179 1.12 -1.62 -14.34
C GLY A 179 1.34 -2.99 -14.98
N GLU A 180 1.55 -3.00 -16.29
CA GLU A 180 2.03 -4.16 -17.04
C GLU A 180 3.54 -4.08 -17.28
N THR A 181 4.16 -5.23 -17.55
CA THR A 181 5.57 -5.32 -17.92
C THR A 181 5.78 -4.89 -19.38
N SER A 182 5.41 -3.65 -19.71
CA SER A 182 5.62 -3.03 -21.01
C SER A 182 5.96 -1.55 -20.84
N GLU A 183 6.67 -0.96 -21.81
CA GLU A 183 7.05 0.46 -21.73
C GLU A 183 5.83 1.39 -21.72
N SER A 184 4.74 1.01 -22.38
CA SER A 184 3.53 1.82 -22.51
C SER A 184 2.56 1.71 -21.35
N MET A 185 2.70 0.72 -20.47
CA MET A 185 1.77 0.45 -19.36
C MET A 185 2.51 0.34 -18.03
N GLN A 186 3.51 1.20 -17.82
CA GLN A 186 4.26 1.24 -16.57
C GLN A 186 3.40 1.79 -15.43
N SER A 187 3.71 1.42 -14.19
CA SER A 187 2.96 1.89 -13.02
C SER A 187 2.85 3.40 -12.92
N ALA A 188 3.84 4.17 -13.38
CA ALA A 188 3.75 5.62 -13.39
C ALA A 188 2.70 6.16 -14.39
N VAL A 189 2.57 5.53 -15.57
CA VAL A 189 1.53 5.88 -16.55
C VAL A 189 0.15 5.60 -15.96
N GLU A 190 -0.03 4.43 -15.35
CA GLU A 190 -1.29 4.06 -14.68
C GLU A 190 -1.63 5.02 -13.54
N VAL A 191 -0.63 5.51 -12.79
CA VAL A 191 -0.83 6.52 -11.74
C VAL A 191 -1.26 7.86 -12.33
N LEU A 192 -0.62 8.34 -13.40
CA LEU A 192 -0.99 9.59 -14.07
C LEU A 192 -2.41 9.53 -14.63
N GLU A 193 -2.76 8.46 -15.35
CA GLU A 193 -4.14 8.25 -15.83
C GLU A 193 -5.14 8.20 -14.68
N THR A 194 -4.75 7.59 -13.56
CA THR A 194 -5.60 7.53 -12.36
C THR A 194 -5.84 8.91 -11.78
N ILE A 195 -4.80 9.74 -11.66
CA ILE A 195 -4.91 11.12 -11.19
C ILE A 195 -5.81 11.94 -12.13
N GLU A 196 -5.60 11.83 -13.44
CA GLU A 196 -6.38 12.56 -14.45
C GLU A 196 -7.88 12.21 -14.35
N GLU A 197 -8.22 10.92 -14.30
CA GLU A 197 -9.60 10.49 -14.19
C GLU A 197 -10.24 10.89 -12.84
N LEU A 198 -9.48 10.80 -11.74
CA LEU A 198 -9.95 11.24 -10.42
C LEU A 198 -10.24 12.73 -10.38
N TYR A 199 -9.39 13.57 -10.97
CA TYR A 199 -9.67 15.01 -11.10
C TYR A 199 -10.86 15.28 -12.01
N ARG A 200 -11.07 14.48 -13.06
CA ARG A 200 -12.22 14.65 -13.96
C ARG A 200 -13.55 14.32 -13.29
N ILE A 201 -13.62 13.22 -12.55
CA ILE A 201 -14.87 12.69 -11.99
C ILE A 201 -15.12 13.20 -10.57
N VAL A 202 -14.06 13.37 -9.78
CA VAL A 202 -14.10 13.74 -8.36
C VAL A 202 -13.27 15.01 -8.10
N PRO A 203 -13.51 16.16 -8.79
CA PRO A 203 -12.64 17.35 -8.71
C PRO A 203 -12.70 18.11 -7.38
N HIS A 204 -13.89 18.27 -6.80
CA HIS A 204 -14.11 19.20 -5.68
C HIS A 204 -13.55 18.64 -4.38
N ARG A 205 -12.79 19.41 -3.58
CA ARG A 205 -12.32 19.00 -2.24
C ARG A 205 -11.67 17.61 -2.22
N THR A 206 -10.81 17.35 -3.20
CA THR A 206 -10.08 16.08 -3.32
C THR A 206 -8.60 16.35 -3.18
N LEU A 207 -7.98 15.70 -2.21
CA LEU A 207 -6.54 15.63 -2.05
C LEU A 207 -6.08 14.23 -2.49
N ILE A 208 -5.21 14.19 -3.50
CA ILE A 208 -4.58 12.95 -3.96
C ILE A 208 -3.15 12.92 -3.44
N VAL A 209 -2.77 11.83 -2.78
CA VAL A 209 -1.40 11.61 -2.31
C VAL A 209 -0.86 10.38 -3.00
N VAL A 210 0.28 10.53 -3.70
CA VAL A 210 0.99 9.41 -4.31
C VAL A 210 2.18 9.05 -3.43
N ALA A 211 2.08 7.94 -2.71
CA ALA A 211 3.14 7.39 -1.88
C ALA A 211 3.89 6.29 -2.64
N ARG A 212 4.91 6.67 -3.39
CA ARG A 212 5.78 5.71 -4.07
C ARG A 212 6.85 5.17 -3.11
N SER A 213 7.23 3.89 -3.28
CA SER A 213 8.53 3.45 -2.75
C SER A 213 9.65 4.08 -3.59
N SER A 214 10.53 4.86 -2.97
CA SER A 214 11.72 5.36 -3.66
C SER A 214 12.64 4.19 -4.01
N SER A 215 12.75 3.91 -5.31
CA SER A 215 13.89 3.29 -6.00
C SER A 215 14.59 2.14 -5.27
N PHE A 216 14.39 0.90 -5.72
CA PHE A 216 15.22 -0.27 -5.41
C PHE A 216 15.50 -0.62 -3.94
N GLY A 217 15.44 0.28 -2.95
CA GLY A 217 15.93 0.05 -1.60
C GLY A 217 15.14 -1.06 -0.94
N ILE A 218 13.81 -1.00 -0.99
CA ILE A 218 12.97 -2.08 -0.47
C ILE A 218 13.25 -3.42 -1.17
N TRP A 219 13.52 -3.39 -2.47
CA TRP A 219 13.80 -4.58 -3.28
C TRP A 219 15.21 -5.13 -3.09
N GLN A 220 16.20 -4.25 -2.96
CA GLN A 220 17.59 -4.54 -2.66
C GLN A 220 17.68 -5.04 -1.22
N ASP A 221 17.07 -4.35 -0.27
CA ASP A 221 16.93 -4.77 1.11
C ASP A 221 16.28 -6.15 1.15
N ALA A 222 15.19 -6.42 0.41
CA ALA A 222 14.61 -7.76 0.34
C ALA A 222 15.55 -8.79 -0.33
N LEU A 223 16.20 -8.44 -1.46
CA LEU A 223 17.16 -9.28 -2.20
C LEU A 223 18.39 -9.64 -1.35
N TYR A 224 18.86 -8.71 -0.52
CA TYR A 224 20.10 -8.84 0.26
C TYR A 224 19.87 -9.25 1.71
N SER A 225 18.70 -8.96 2.30
CA SER A 225 18.38 -9.36 3.67
C SER A 225 18.02 -10.84 3.77
N HIS A 226 17.40 -11.41 2.72
CA HIS A 226 16.94 -12.80 2.75
C HIS A 226 17.21 -13.54 1.45
N LEU A 227 18.04 -14.58 1.51
CA LEU A 227 18.40 -15.43 0.36
C LEU A 227 17.16 -16.09 -0.29
N ALA A 228 16.13 -16.43 0.49
CA ALA A 228 14.85 -16.91 -0.03
C ALA A 228 14.18 -15.88 -0.97
N CYS A 229 14.09 -14.62 -0.53
CA CYS A 229 13.58 -13.52 -1.36
C CYS A 229 14.44 -13.31 -2.61
N ARG A 230 15.77 -13.48 -2.51
CA ARG A 230 16.65 -13.26 -3.66
C ARG A 230 16.22 -14.06 -4.90
N SER A 231 15.94 -15.35 -4.70
CA SER A 231 15.51 -16.26 -5.78
C SER A 231 14.19 -15.86 -6.44
N MET A 232 13.31 -15.18 -5.68
CA MET A 232 12.00 -14.72 -6.14
C MET A 232 12.12 -13.38 -6.89
N LEU A 233 12.94 -12.48 -6.36
CA LEU A 233 13.14 -11.12 -6.87
C LEU A 233 14.04 -11.05 -8.09
N GLU A 234 14.92 -12.04 -8.33
CA GLU A 234 15.77 -12.09 -9.53
C GLU A 234 14.97 -12.03 -10.84
N ARG A 235 13.74 -12.56 -10.88
CA ARG A 235 12.83 -12.47 -12.05
C ARG A 235 12.48 -11.03 -12.44
N TRP A 236 12.54 -10.11 -11.49
CA TRP A 236 12.19 -8.71 -11.69
C TRP A 236 13.35 -7.83 -12.11
N ARG A 237 14.59 -8.32 -11.96
CA ARG A 237 15.82 -7.61 -12.33
C ARG A 237 15.76 -6.99 -13.74
N PRO A 238 15.24 -7.67 -14.78
CA PRO A 238 15.14 -7.11 -16.12
C PRO A 238 14.23 -5.88 -16.19
N TYR A 239 13.14 -5.81 -15.41
CA TYR A 239 12.14 -4.74 -15.48
C TYR A 239 12.48 -3.51 -14.65
N THR A 240 13.57 -3.57 -13.89
CA THR A 240 13.90 -2.52 -12.92
C THR A 240 14.11 -1.13 -13.54
N HIS A 241 14.51 -1.06 -14.80
CA HIS A 241 14.66 0.20 -15.55
C HIS A 241 13.32 0.93 -15.76
N LEU A 242 12.20 0.20 -15.81
CA LEU A 242 10.83 0.73 -15.94
C LEU A 242 10.32 1.41 -14.65
N ASN A 243 11.06 1.31 -13.55
CA ASN A 243 10.72 1.93 -12.27
C ASN A 243 11.84 2.88 -11.78
N SER A 244 12.63 3.41 -12.71
CA SER A 244 13.68 4.38 -12.41
C SER A 244 13.09 5.68 -11.84
N ILE A 245 13.89 6.44 -11.09
CA ILE A 245 13.44 7.70 -10.49
C ILE A 245 12.92 8.67 -11.55
N SER A 246 13.57 8.73 -12.72
CA SER A 246 13.18 9.61 -13.83
C SER A 246 11.79 9.33 -14.41
N VAL A 247 11.31 8.10 -14.31
CA VAL A 247 9.93 7.75 -14.72
C VAL A 247 8.91 8.42 -13.79
N TRP A 248 9.24 8.56 -12.51
CA TRP A 248 8.39 9.21 -11.50
C TRP A 248 8.54 10.73 -11.45
N ASP A 249 9.60 11.30 -12.01
CA ASP A 249 9.74 12.75 -12.11
C ASP A 249 8.54 13.36 -12.86
N GLN A 250 7.96 12.63 -13.82
CA GLN A 250 6.73 13.04 -14.52
C GLN A 250 5.52 13.18 -13.59
N VAL A 251 5.42 12.37 -12.55
CA VAL A 251 4.35 12.45 -11.54
C VAL A 251 4.57 13.66 -10.63
N LEU A 252 5.83 13.99 -10.31
CA LEU A 252 6.16 15.19 -9.54
C LEU A 252 5.83 16.48 -10.31
N PHE A 253 6.01 16.50 -11.64
CA PHE A 253 5.70 17.67 -12.47
C PHE A 253 4.19 17.89 -12.71
N PHE A 254 3.34 16.93 -12.36
CA PHE A 254 1.88 17.05 -12.54
C PHE A 254 1.16 17.76 -11.39
N PHE A 255 1.87 18.06 -10.29
CA PHE A 255 1.38 18.85 -9.14
C PHE A 255 2.01 20.25 -9.15
#